data_AF-A0ABD7GFR7-F1
#
_entry.id   AF-A0ABD7GFR7-F1
#
_cell.length_a   1.000
_cell.length_b   1.000
_cell.length_c   1.000
_cell.angle_alpha   90.00
_cell.angle_beta   90.00
_cell.angle_gamma   90.00
#
_symmetry.space_group_name_H-M   'P 1'
#
loop_
_entity.id
_entity.type
_entity.pdbx_description
1 polymer ?
#
loop_
_entity_poly.entity_id
_entity_poly.type
_entity_poly.pdbx_seq_one_letter_code
_entity_poly.pdbx_strand_id
1 'polypeptide(L)'
;MKKIIAQTATAVCIVFTVMMAWFLAMGYLFAGPSYGLNLTASLYGAAFGMAALQAIWFTGALIKKLPYPARIAGFGACLLPVLALCAWLGQWLPAEDPGAWASFVVIYLFILAGMTAGYTVYYKKTAGGYDEALARYREQNRR
;
A
#
# COMPACT_ATOMS: atom_id res chain seq x y z
N MET A 1 -12.66 -10.60 -22.91
CA MET A 1 -13.44 -9.77 -21.96
C MET A 1 -12.67 -9.40 -20.69
N LYS A 2 -12.21 -10.34 -19.85
CA LYS A 2 -11.47 -10.03 -18.60
C LYS A 2 -10.23 -9.12 -18.79
N LYS A 3 -9.44 -9.34 -19.85
CA LYS A 3 -8.26 -8.50 -20.18
C LYS A 3 -8.64 -7.06 -20.57
N ILE A 4 -9.71 -6.89 -21.33
CA ILE A 4 -10.19 -5.57 -21.77
C ILE A 4 -10.69 -4.77 -20.56
N ILE A 5 -11.51 -5.40 -19.70
CA ILE A 5 -12.01 -4.76 -18.47
C ILE A 5 -10.85 -4.32 -17.57
N ALA A 6 -9.85 -5.18 -17.37
CA ALA A 6 -8.68 -4.84 -16.58
C ALA A 6 -7.88 -3.68 -17.20
N GLN A 7 -7.66 -3.69 -18.52
CA GLN A 7 -6.97 -2.59 -19.21
C GLN A 7 -7.74 -1.27 -19.12
N THR A 8 -9.06 -1.29 -19.32
CA THR A 8 -9.90 -0.09 -19.20
C THR A 8 -9.88 0.44 -17.77
N ALA A 9 -9.99 -0.42 -16.75
CA ALA A 9 -9.91 0.01 -15.36
C ALA A 9 -8.56 0.68 -15.04
N THR A 10 -7.45 0.09 -15.48
CA THR A 10 -6.13 0.68 -15.30
C THR A 10 -6.01 2.03 -16.02
N ALA A 11 -6.52 2.13 -17.26
CA ALA A 11 -6.50 3.38 -18.01
C ALA A 11 -7.32 4.49 -17.31
N VAL A 12 -8.50 4.17 -16.79
CA VAL A 12 -9.33 5.10 -16.01
C VAL A 12 -8.58 5.58 -14.77
N CYS A 13 -7.96 4.68 -14.01
CA CYS A 13 -7.18 5.06 -12.83
C CYS A 13 -6.03 6.02 -13.20
N ILE A 14 -5.30 5.73 -14.28
CA ILE A 14 -4.18 6.57 -14.74
C ILE A 14 -4.70 7.96 -15.14
N VAL A 15 -5.71 8.04 -16.01
CA VAL A 15 -6.24 9.32 -16.49
C VAL A 15 -6.83 10.15 -15.35
N PHE A 16 -7.58 9.50 -14.44
CA PHE A 16 -8.12 10.16 -13.25
C PHE A 16 -7.01 10.73 -12.36
N THR A 17 -5.97 9.96 -12.11
CA THR A 17 -4.81 10.36 -11.29
C THR A 17 -4.09 11.56 -11.92
N VAL A 18 -3.82 11.53 -13.23
CA VAL A 18 -3.18 12.64 -13.96
C VAL A 18 -4.05 13.90 -13.95
N MET A 19 -5.36 13.76 -14.23
CA MET A 19 -6.28 14.89 -14.18
C MET A 19 -6.35 15.50 -12.78
N MET A 20 -6.50 14.69 -11.74
CA MET A 20 -6.55 15.18 -10.36
C MET A 20 -5.28 15.91 -9.95
N ALA A 21 -4.10 15.41 -10.35
CA ALA A 21 -2.84 16.11 -10.12
C ALA A 21 -2.79 17.48 -10.81
N TRP A 22 -3.24 17.55 -12.06
CA TRP A 22 -3.31 18.80 -12.81
C TRP A 22 -4.26 19.80 -12.18
N PHE A 23 -5.50 19.38 -11.85
CA PHE A 23 -6.48 20.24 -11.22
C PHE A 23 -6.07 20.67 -9.82
N LEU A 24 -5.39 19.82 -9.06
CA LEU A 24 -4.81 20.17 -7.78
C LEU A 24 -3.79 21.30 -7.95
N ALA A 25 -2.85 21.18 -8.90
CA ALA A 25 -1.86 22.22 -9.20
C ALA A 25 -2.53 23.54 -9.63
N MET A 26 -3.51 23.47 -10.51
CA MET A 26 -4.30 24.65 -10.92
C MET A 26 -5.07 25.25 -9.75
N GLY A 27 -5.65 24.42 -8.88
CA GLY A 27 -6.35 24.87 -7.67
C GLY A 27 -5.44 25.69 -6.76
N TYR A 28 -4.20 25.25 -6.55
CA TYR A 28 -3.21 26.05 -5.81
C TYR A 28 -2.85 27.36 -6.51
N LEU A 29 -2.69 27.35 -7.83
CA LEU A 29 -2.30 28.54 -8.61
C LEU A 29 -3.40 29.61 -8.64
N PHE A 30 -4.68 29.22 -8.74
CA PHE A 30 -5.78 30.15 -8.93
C PHE A 30 -6.56 30.47 -7.65
N ALA A 31 -6.78 29.49 -6.77
CA ALA A 31 -7.58 29.66 -5.57
C ALA A 31 -6.73 29.81 -4.29
N GLY A 32 -5.43 29.56 -4.37
CA GLY A 32 -4.52 29.55 -3.22
C GLY A 32 -4.72 28.34 -2.29
N PRO A 33 -3.94 28.26 -1.19
CA PRO A 33 -4.04 27.14 -0.25
C PRO A 33 -5.41 27.10 0.44
N SER A 34 -6.07 25.95 0.37
CA SER A 34 -7.31 25.68 1.10
C SER A 34 -7.26 24.31 1.77
N TYR A 35 -8.09 24.09 2.78
CA TYR A 35 -8.16 22.80 3.48
C TYR A 35 -8.39 21.63 2.52
N GLY A 36 -9.36 21.77 1.59
CA GLY A 36 -9.66 20.72 0.61
C GLY A 36 -8.49 20.42 -0.33
N LEU A 37 -7.73 21.45 -0.75
CA LEU A 37 -6.55 21.27 -1.60
C LEU A 37 -5.41 20.61 -0.82
N ASN A 38 -5.15 21.03 0.42
CA ASN A 38 -4.11 20.44 1.28
C ASN A 38 -4.41 18.98 1.64
N LEU A 39 -5.68 18.67 1.91
CA LEU A 39 -6.15 17.29 2.11
C LEU A 39 -5.92 16.45 0.86
N THR A 40 -6.28 16.97 -0.32
CA THR A 40 -6.09 16.24 -1.59
C THR A 40 -4.61 16.05 -1.90
N ALA A 41 -3.77 17.06 -1.69
CA ALA A 41 -2.33 16.98 -1.90
C ALA A 41 -1.65 15.97 -0.97
N SER A 42 -2.02 15.95 0.30
CA SER A 42 -1.48 14.99 1.27
C SER A 42 -1.94 13.56 1.00
N LEU A 43 -3.17 13.34 0.54
CA LEU A 43 -3.65 12.03 0.05
C LEU A 43 -2.86 11.56 -1.17
N TYR A 44 -2.57 12.48 -2.09
CA TYR A 44 -1.74 12.20 -3.26
C TYR A 44 -0.30 11.83 -2.84
N GLY A 45 0.27 12.57 -1.89
CA GLY A 45 1.56 12.25 -1.27
C GLY A 45 1.57 10.89 -0.59
N ALA A 46 0.51 10.54 0.16
CA ALA A 46 0.36 9.23 0.79
C ALA A 46 0.31 8.09 -0.24
N ALA A 47 -0.41 8.29 -1.35
CA ALA A 47 -0.48 7.32 -2.44
C ALA A 47 0.90 7.08 -3.08
N PHE A 48 1.66 8.14 -3.37
CA PHE A 48 3.03 8.01 -3.86
C PHE A 48 3.97 7.36 -2.86
N GLY A 49 3.89 7.76 -1.59
CA GLY A 49 4.70 7.17 -0.53
C GLY A 49 4.43 5.67 -0.40
N MET A 50 3.16 5.26 -0.48
CA MET A 50 2.77 3.86 -0.48
C MET A 50 3.31 3.12 -1.71
N ALA A 51 3.18 3.68 -2.91
CA ALA A 51 3.69 3.09 -4.14
C ALA A 51 5.23 2.94 -4.12
N ALA A 52 5.95 3.96 -3.63
CA ALA A 52 7.40 3.92 -3.48
C ALA A 52 7.84 2.85 -2.48
N LEU A 53 7.16 2.76 -1.33
CA LEU A 53 7.43 1.72 -0.35
C LEU A 53 7.11 0.32 -0.89
N GLN A 54 6.03 0.17 -1.66
CA GLN A 54 5.74 -1.09 -2.35
C GLN A 54 6.87 -1.46 -3.32
N ALA A 55 7.37 -0.47 -4.07
CA ALA A 55 8.48 -0.66 -5.00
C ALA A 55 9.77 -1.11 -4.29
N ILE A 56 10.06 -0.55 -3.12
CA ILE A 56 11.26 -0.87 -2.33
C ILE A 56 11.16 -2.27 -1.71
N TRP A 57 10.04 -2.58 -1.06
CA TRP A 57 9.91 -3.80 -0.25
C TRP A 57 9.48 -5.03 -1.05
N PHE A 58 8.69 -4.88 -2.12
CA PHE A 58 8.08 -6.03 -2.82
C PHE A 58 8.68 -6.34 -4.19
N THR A 59 9.22 -5.38 -4.95
CA THR A 59 9.66 -5.62 -6.34
C THR A 59 10.96 -6.41 -6.47
N GLY A 60 11.60 -6.80 -5.36
CA GLY A 60 12.86 -7.57 -5.37
C GLY A 60 14.06 -6.84 -5.97
N ALA A 61 13.87 -5.61 -6.46
CA ALA A 61 14.91 -4.76 -7.03
C ALA A 61 15.91 -4.28 -5.97
N LEU A 62 15.43 -3.92 -4.78
CA LEU A 62 16.26 -3.43 -3.67
C LEU A 62 16.58 -4.51 -2.63
N ILE A 63 15.59 -5.31 -2.23
CA ILE A 63 15.74 -6.33 -1.19
C ILE A 63 15.52 -7.73 -1.79
N LYS A 64 16.61 -8.43 -2.11
CA LYS A 64 16.58 -9.75 -2.77
C LYS A 64 16.32 -10.93 -1.83
N LYS A 65 16.77 -10.87 -0.57
CA LYS A 65 16.83 -12.06 0.33
C LYS A 65 16.14 -11.89 1.71
N LEU A 66 15.07 -11.09 1.82
CA LEU A 66 14.23 -11.09 3.03
C LEU A 66 13.05 -12.06 2.90
N PRO A 67 12.71 -12.81 3.98
CA PRO A 67 11.47 -13.58 4.03
C PRO A 67 10.26 -12.63 3.94
N TYR A 68 9.18 -13.10 3.31
CA TYR A 68 8.00 -12.29 3.02
C TYR A 68 7.36 -11.62 4.25
N PRO A 69 7.28 -12.27 5.43
CA PRO A 69 6.81 -11.61 6.66
C PRO A 69 7.67 -10.42 7.09
N ALA A 70 8.99 -10.50 6.94
CA ALA A 70 9.89 -9.39 7.28
C ALA A 70 9.71 -8.20 6.33
N ARG A 71 9.38 -8.45 5.05
CA ARG A 71 9.05 -7.39 4.09
C ARG A 71 7.75 -6.68 4.45
N ILE A 72 6.74 -7.42 4.90
CA ILE A 72 5.47 -6.84 5.36
C ILE A 72 5.68 -6.02 6.63
N ALA A 73 6.45 -6.52 7.59
CA ALA A 73 6.77 -5.80 8.82
C ALA A 73 7.54 -4.50 8.52
N GLY A 74 8.54 -4.55 7.63
CA GLY A 74 9.30 -3.38 7.20
C GLY A 74 8.44 -2.37 6.43
N PHE A 75 7.62 -2.83 5.50
CA PHE A 75 6.64 -1.99 4.80
C PHE A 75 5.69 -1.31 5.79
N GLY A 76 5.16 -2.06 6.76
CA GLY A 76 4.26 -1.53 7.77
C GLY A 76 4.95 -0.47 8.66
N ALA A 77 6.14 -0.77 9.15
CA ALA A 77 6.93 0.15 9.97
C ALA A 77 7.28 1.44 9.24
N CYS A 78 7.54 1.39 7.93
CA CYS A 78 7.83 2.58 7.12
C CYS A 78 6.56 3.32 6.67
N LEU A 79 5.45 2.62 6.42
CA LEU A 79 4.22 3.23 5.93
C LEU A 79 3.52 4.06 7.01
N LEU A 80 3.54 3.61 8.28
CA LEU A 80 2.94 4.34 9.38
C LEU A 80 3.46 5.79 9.53
N PRO A 81 4.78 6.06 9.60
CA PRO A 81 5.29 7.43 9.71
C PRO A 81 5.02 8.24 8.43
N VAL A 82 5.04 7.62 7.25
CA VAL A 82 4.69 8.30 5.99
C VAL A 82 3.24 8.76 6.02
N LEU A 83 2.31 7.89 6.42
CA LEU A 83 0.90 8.24 6.53
C LEU A 83 0.63 9.24 7.64
N ALA A 84 1.31 9.13 8.79
CA ALA A 84 1.18 10.08 9.89
C ALA A 84 1.66 11.49 9.47
N LEU A 85 2.76 11.58 8.72
CA LEU A 85 3.26 12.84 8.18
C LEU A 85 2.27 13.44 7.18
N CYS A 86 1.73 12.64 6.26
CA CYS A 86 0.68 13.08 5.34
C CYS A 86 -0.59 13.52 6.08
N ALA A 87 -1.01 12.79 7.11
CA ALA A 87 -2.17 13.13 7.93
C ALA A 87 -1.98 14.45 8.68
N TRP A 88 -0.77 14.72 9.16
CA TRP A 88 -0.43 15.96 9.83
C TRP A 88 -0.43 17.15 8.86
N LEU A 89 0.25 17.02 7.70
CA LEU A 89 0.29 18.06 6.66
C LEU A 89 -1.09 18.34 6.04
N GLY A 90 -1.88 17.28 5.87
CA GLY A 90 -3.23 17.36 5.32
C GLY A 90 -4.31 17.73 6.31
N GLN A 91 -3.96 17.84 7.61
CA GLN A 91 -4.89 18.03 8.71
C GLN A 91 -6.06 17.03 8.69
N TRP A 92 -5.78 15.75 8.43
CA TRP A 92 -6.81 14.70 8.36
C TRP A 92 -7.49 14.49 9.71
N LEU A 93 -6.73 14.68 10.79
CA LEU A 93 -7.12 14.45 12.17
C LEU A 93 -6.84 15.73 12.98
N PRO A 94 -7.61 16.01 14.04
CA PRO A 94 -7.29 17.08 14.97
C PRO A 94 -5.91 16.85 15.59
N ALA A 95 -4.97 17.78 15.37
CA ALA A 95 -3.61 17.65 15.89
C ALA A 95 -3.57 17.70 17.44
N GLU A 96 -4.55 18.35 18.05
CA GLU A 96 -4.63 18.57 19.49
C GLU A 96 -5.30 17.42 20.25
N ASP A 97 -5.87 16.43 19.56
CA ASP A 97 -6.53 15.29 20.19
C ASP A 97 -5.66 14.02 20.08
N PRO A 98 -4.94 13.62 21.15
CA PRO A 98 -4.18 12.38 21.17
C PRO A 98 -5.03 11.13 20.92
N GLY A 99 -6.33 11.16 21.25
CA GLY A 99 -7.25 10.05 21.04
C GLY A 99 -7.49 9.78 19.55
N ALA A 100 -7.56 10.82 18.73
CA ALA A 100 -7.67 10.70 17.28
C ALA A 100 -6.42 10.04 16.67
N TRP A 101 -5.23 10.40 17.13
CA TRP A 101 -3.97 9.77 16.68
C TRP A 101 -3.82 8.33 17.17
N ALA A 102 -4.21 8.05 18.41
CA ALA A 102 -4.21 6.69 18.93
C ALA A 102 -5.15 5.78 18.13
N SER A 103 -6.37 6.24 17.84
CA SER A 103 -7.32 5.48 17.03
C SER A 103 -6.84 5.28 15.58
N PHE A 104 -6.17 6.28 14.99
CA PHE A 104 -5.53 6.15 13.69
C PHE A 104 -4.48 5.02 13.67
N VAL A 105 -3.60 4.96 14.68
CA VAL A 105 -2.60 3.89 14.81
C VAL A 105 -3.26 2.53 15.02
N VAL A 106 -4.30 2.45 15.85
CA VAL A 106 -5.04 1.19 16.09
C VAL A 106 -5.70 0.68 14.81
N ILE A 107 -6.39 1.55 14.07
CA ILE A 107 -7.03 1.20 12.79
C ILE A 107 -5.97 0.76 11.79
N TYR A 108 -4.85 1.48 11.70
CA TYR A 108 -3.73 1.13 10.85
C TYR A 108 -3.21 -0.28 11.16
N LEU A 109 -2.93 -0.58 12.43
CA LEU A 109 -2.44 -1.89 12.85
C LEU A 109 -3.46 -2.99 12.60
N PHE A 110 -4.75 -2.71 12.75
CA PHE A 110 -5.81 -3.66 12.45
C PHE A 110 -5.86 -4.00 10.96
N ILE A 111 -5.78 -3.00 10.08
CA ILE A 111 -5.71 -3.21 8.62
C ILE A 111 -4.44 -3.97 8.25
N LEU A 112 -3.29 -3.57 8.81
CA LEU A 112 -2.01 -4.24 8.58
C LEU A 112 -2.05 -5.70 9.01
N ALA A 113 -2.59 -5.98 10.20
CA ALA A 113 -2.76 -7.35 10.72
C ALA A 113 -3.71 -8.16 9.83
N GLY A 114 -4.84 -7.58 9.42
CA GLY A 114 -5.79 -8.21 8.50
C GLY A 114 -5.16 -8.58 7.16
N MET A 115 -4.41 -7.65 6.55
CA MET A 115 -3.67 -7.90 5.31
C MET A 115 -2.59 -8.97 5.51
N THR A 116 -1.83 -8.90 6.59
CA THR A 116 -0.77 -9.88 6.92
C THR A 116 -1.35 -11.27 7.13
N ALA A 117 -2.46 -11.38 7.86
CA ALA A 117 -3.16 -12.65 8.07
C ALA A 117 -3.72 -13.19 6.75
N GLY A 118 -4.34 -12.34 5.92
CA GLY A 118 -4.84 -12.70 4.59
C GLY A 118 -3.74 -13.27 3.70
N TYR A 119 -2.58 -12.60 3.63
CA TYR A 119 -1.41 -13.10 2.91
C TYR A 119 -0.87 -14.40 3.49
N THR A 120 -0.84 -14.54 4.82
CA THR A 120 -0.38 -15.76 5.48
C THR A 120 -1.28 -16.95 5.15
N VAL A 121 -2.60 -16.76 5.18
CA VAL A 121 -3.59 -17.80 4.81
C VAL A 121 -3.48 -18.15 3.33
N TYR A 122 -3.36 -17.15 2.45
CA TYR A 122 -3.15 -17.37 1.02
C TYR A 122 -1.87 -18.16 0.75
N TYR A 123 -0.77 -17.79 1.40
CA TYR A 123 0.52 -18.47 1.25
C TYR A 123 0.48 -19.88 1.82
N LYS A 124 -0.18 -20.13 2.97
CA LYS A 124 -0.36 -21.50 3.47
C LYS A 124 -1.14 -22.39 2.50
N LYS A 125 -2.19 -21.86 1.86
CA LYS A 125 -2.94 -22.60 0.84
C LYS A 125 -2.12 -22.88 -0.42
N THR A 126 -1.24 -21.98 -0.83
CA THR A 126 -0.40 -22.16 -2.03
C THR A 126 0.88 -22.95 -1.75
N ALA A 127 1.52 -22.76 -0.60
CA ALA A 127 2.70 -23.49 -0.14
C ALA A 127 2.39 -24.94 0.25
N GLY A 128 1.19 -25.24 0.76
CA GLY A 128 0.73 -26.63 0.89
C GLY A 128 0.79 -27.38 -0.44
N GLY A 129 0.50 -26.69 -1.56
CA GLY A 129 0.69 -27.22 -2.90
C GLY A 129 2.17 -27.36 -3.33
N TYR A 130 3.08 -26.53 -2.80
CA TYR A 130 4.51 -26.64 -3.06
C TYR A 130 5.17 -27.78 -2.28
N ASP A 131 4.80 -27.99 -1.01
CA ASP A 131 5.27 -29.14 -0.23
C ASP A 131 4.73 -30.45 -0.80
N GLU A 132 3.47 -30.48 -1.26
CA GLU A 132 2.93 -31.60 -2.04
C GLU A 132 3.68 -31.80 -3.37
N ALA A 133 4.01 -30.73 -4.09
CA ALA A 133 4.78 -30.81 -5.32
C ALA A 133 6.21 -31.31 -5.08
N LEU A 134 6.87 -30.89 -3.99
CA LEU A 134 8.20 -31.38 -3.59
C LEU A 134 8.16 -32.83 -3.11
N ALA A 135 7.08 -33.23 -2.42
CA ALA A 135 6.87 -34.63 -2.03
C ALA A 135 6.72 -35.52 -3.27
N ARG A 136 5.89 -35.11 -4.24
CA ARG A 136 5.76 -35.80 -5.54
C ARG A 136 7.08 -35.88 -6.30
N TYR A 137 7.88 -34.81 -6.30
CA TYR A 137 9.19 -34.80 -6.95
C TYR A 137 10.17 -35.77 -6.29
N ARG A 138 10.17 -35.83 -4.95
CA ARG A 138 10.99 -36.79 -4.18
C ARG A 138 10.56 -38.22 -4.41
N GLU A 139 9.26 -38.49 -4.55
CA GLU A 139 8.75 -39.82 -4.91
C GLU A 139 9.11 -40.23 -6.34
N GLN A 140 9.04 -39.32 -7.31
CA GLN A 140 9.42 -39.59 -8.71
C GLN A 140 10.92 -39.82 -8.90
N ASN A 141 11.79 -39.09 -8.19
CA ASN A 141 13.24 -39.24 -8.24
C ASN A 141 13.82 -40.32 -7.32
N ARG A 142 12.98 -41.09 -6.62
CA ARG A 142 13.40 -42.23 -5.79
C ARG A 142 13.42 -43.57 -6.57
N ARG A 143 13.36 -43.53 -7.89
CA ARG A 143 13.57 -44.69 -8.77
C ARG A 143 14.96 -44.67 -9.37
#